data_AF-A0A7V5XZT3-F1
#
_entry.id   AF-A0A7V5XZT3-F1
#
_cell.length_a   1.000
_cell.length_b   1.000
_cell.length_c   1.000
_cell.angle_alpha   90.00
_cell.angle_beta   90.00
_cell.angle_gamma   90.00
#
_symmetry.space_group_name_H-M   'P 1'
#
loop_
_entity.id
_entity.type
_entity.pdbx_description
1 polymer ?
#
loop_
_entity_poly.entity_id
_entity_poly.type
_entity_poly.pdbx_seq_one_letter_code
_entity_poly.pdbx_strand_id
1 'polypeptide(L)'
;MNTKLAIAKDFSEVAYFNLGNTFFQFFLFIPVAIGMPLTPTIAEEVNNLEKIKNLLEKIMKYLNILLSFLLFPTLLLSPSIIKLIYGKSYLPAVKSFIFILGATIPASIGYIFGYYLTGTGKMWLATFFNAFWFFFFIGLVFSYTYKLGALGAGIGFYVAYLLQAFFMLIYFRNLMPKFKIFIFFLIFTTLLTMLIFKLL
;
A
#
# COMPACT_ATOMS: atom_id res chain seq x y z
N MET A 1 -6.95 0.49 16.46
CA MET A 1 -7.23 -0.74 15.70
C MET A 1 -7.02 -1.99 16.54
N ASN A 2 -5.81 -2.26 17.07
CA ASN A 2 -5.54 -3.47 17.87
C ASN A 2 -6.45 -3.60 19.09
N THR A 3 -6.68 -2.51 19.83
CA THR A 3 -7.66 -2.47 20.93
C THR A 3 -9.08 -2.82 20.46
N LYS A 4 -9.47 -2.38 19.26
CA LYS A 4 -10.80 -2.68 18.71
C LYS A 4 -10.92 -4.14 18.27
N LEU A 5 -9.88 -4.71 17.66
CA LEU A 5 -9.85 -6.13 17.30
C LEU A 5 -9.92 -7.02 18.55
N ALA A 6 -9.14 -6.69 19.58
CA ALA A 6 -9.13 -7.41 20.85
C ALA A 6 -10.48 -7.34 21.57
N ILE A 7 -11.13 -6.17 21.61
CA ILE A 7 -12.42 -6.00 22.27
C ILE A 7 -13.58 -6.60 21.45
N ALA A 8 -13.54 -6.48 20.12
CA ALA A 8 -14.68 -6.89 19.28
C ALA A 8 -14.73 -8.41 19.06
N LYS A 9 -13.60 -9.12 19.12
CA LYS A 9 -13.55 -10.57 18.91
C LYS A 9 -12.61 -11.27 19.88
N ASP A 10 -11.30 -11.21 19.63
CA ASP A 10 -10.28 -11.89 20.42
C ASP A 10 -8.86 -11.38 20.06
N PHE A 11 -7.87 -11.65 20.93
CA PHE A 11 -6.45 -11.36 20.68
C PHE A 11 -5.89 -12.08 19.44
N SER A 12 -6.46 -13.22 19.04
CA SER A 12 -6.05 -13.93 17.82
C SER A 12 -6.20 -13.07 16.56
N GLU A 13 -7.23 -12.23 16.48
CA GLU A 13 -7.47 -11.33 15.33
C GLU A 13 -6.40 -10.22 15.24
N VAL A 14 -5.88 -9.78 16.38
CA VAL A 14 -4.74 -8.84 16.42
C VAL A 14 -3.50 -9.51 15.83
N ALA A 15 -3.26 -10.78 16.17
CA ALA A 15 -2.14 -11.54 15.64
C ALA A 15 -2.26 -11.76 14.12
N TYR A 16 -3.46 -12.08 13.63
CA TYR A 16 -3.73 -12.26 12.19
C TYR A 16 -3.49 -10.99 11.38
N PHE A 17 -3.92 -9.84 11.89
CA PHE A 17 -3.64 -8.56 11.25
C PHE A 17 -2.13 -8.26 11.26
N ASN A 18 -1.48 -8.40 12.42
CA ASN A 18 -0.07 -8.06 12.58
C ASN A 18 0.84 -8.91 11.67
N LEU A 19 0.49 -10.18 11.43
CA LEU A 19 1.20 -11.04 10.47
C LEU A 19 1.24 -10.39 9.08
N GLY A 20 0.08 -9.97 8.56
CA GLY A 20 0.02 -9.27 7.28
C GLY A 20 0.80 -7.96 7.29
N ASN A 21 0.71 -7.20 8.39
CA ASN A 21 1.42 -5.94 8.53
C ASN A 21 2.95 -6.11 8.51
N THR A 22 3.49 -7.18 9.12
CA THR A 22 4.93 -7.47 9.08
C THR A 22 5.44 -7.64 7.65
N PHE A 23 4.72 -8.42 6.83
CA PHE A 23 5.08 -8.58 5.41
C PHE A 23 4.91 -7.30 4.63
N PHE A 24 3.84 -6.54 4.87
CA PHE A 24 3.64 -5.23 4.27
C PHE A 24 4.83 -4.28 4.55
N GLN A 25 5.30 -4.21 5.80
CA GLN A 25 6.48 -3.40 6.15
C GLN A 25 7.75 -3.87 5.45
N PHE A 26 7.95 -5.19 5.34
CA PHE A 26 9.07 -5.75 4.59
C PHE A 26 9.06 -5.31 3.12
N PHE A 27 7.90 -5.37 2.46
CA PHE A 27 7.79 -4.94 1.06
C PHE A 27 7.92 -3.42 0.90
N LEU A 28 7.44 -2.64 1.87
CA LEU A 28 7.59 -1.18 1.88
C LEU A 28 9.03 -0.70 2.06
N PHE A 29 9.94 -1.56 2.50
CA PHE A 29 11.36 -1.23 2.51
C PHE A 29 11.87 -0.85 1.10
N ILE A 30 11.34 -1.47 0.05
CA ILE A 30 11.75 -1.22 -1.35
C ILE A 30 11.47 0.23 -1.79
N PRO A 31 10.21 0.75 -1.74
CA PRO A 31 9.96 2.14 -2.09
C PRO A 31 10.66 3.13 -1.17
N VAL A 32 10.85 2.80 0.12
CA VAL A 32 11.62 3.64 1.06
C VAL A 32 13.08 3.75 0.62
N ALA A 33 13.72 2.63 0.30
CA ALA A 33 15.11 2.59 -0.16
C ALA A 33 15.33 3.42 -1.44
N ILE A 34 14.39 3.37 -2.38
CA ILE A 34 14.42 4.17 -3.61
C ILE A 34 14.12 5.65 -3.35
N GLY A 35 13.23 5.93 -2.40
CA GLY A 35 12.75 7.29 -2.12
C GLY A 35 13.71 8.14 -1.28
N MET A 36 14.55 7.53 -0.44
CA MET A 36 15.57 8.25 0.32
C MET A 36 16.49 9.14 -0.56
N PRO A 37 17.15 8.62 -1.61
CA PRO A 37 17.96 9.45 -2.50
C PRO A 37 17.11 10.36 -3.40
N LEU A 38 15.83 10.04 -3.62
CA LEU A 38 14.95 10.86 -4.44
C LEU A 38 14.77 12.27 -3.86
N THR A 39 14.71 12.42 -2.54
CA THR A 39 14.49 13.73 -1.89
C THR A 39 15.55 14.77 -2.26
N PRO A 40 16.86 14.53 -2.02
CA PRO A 40 17.90 15.49 -2.43
C PRO A 40 17.96 15.66 -3.95
N THR A 41 17.76 14.60 -4.74
CA THR A 41 17.74 14.72 -6.21
C THR A 41 16.61 15.63 -6.71
N ILE A 42 15.42 15.56 -6.11
CA ILE A 42 14.30 16.46 -6.46
C ILE A 42 14.61 17.89 -6.06
N ALA A 43 15.27 18.11 -4.91
CA ALA A 43 15.64 19.43 -4.43
C ALA A 43 16.67 20.11 -5.37
N GLU A 44 17.67 19.36 -5.85
CA GLU A 44 18.66 19.84 -6.82
C GLU A 44 18.03 20.18 -8.18
N GLU A 45 17.04 19.40 -8.60
CA GLU A 45 16.40 19.52 -9.91
C GLU A 45 15.10 20.34 -9.90
N VAL A 46 14.85 21.14 -8.85
CA VAL A 46 13.58 21.86 -8.67
C VAL A 46 13.19 22.75 -9.86
N ASN A 47 14.17 23.27 -10.58
CA ASN A 47 13.99 24.12 -11.77
C ASN A 47 13.92 23.32 -13.08
N ASN A 48 14.22 22.02 -13.06
CA ASN A 48 14.22 21.13 -14.22
C ASN A 48 13.04 20.15 -14.16
N LEU A 49 11.85 20.69 -14.43
CA LEU A 49 10.60 19.95 -14.35
C LEU A 49 10.59 18.71 -15.25
N GLU A 50 11.19 18.78 -16.44
CA GLU A 50 11.23 17.65 -17.38
C GLU A 50 12.06 16.48 -16.83
N LYS A 51 13.23 16.78 -16.22
CA LYS A 51 14.05 15.76 -15.57
C LYS A 51 13.32 15.11 -14.40
N ILE A 52 12.60 15.89 -13.58
CA ILE A 52 11.75 15.37 -12.50
C ILE A 52 10.68 14.43 -13.05
N LYS A 53 9.94 14.83 -14.09
CA LYS A 53 8.90 14.00 -14.72
C LYS A 53 9.45 12.66 -15.19
N ASN A 54 10.57 12.70 -15.90
CA ASN A 54 11.24 11.51 -16.44
C ASN A 54 11.74 10.58 -15.31
N LEU A 55 12.28 11.16 -14.23
CA LEU A 55 12.73 10.41 -13.07
C LEU A 55 11.58 9.70 -12.35
N LEU A 56 10.51 10.44 -12.03
CA LEU A 56 9.33 9.89 -11.34
C LEU A 56 8.64 8.81 -12.18
N GLU A 57 8.49 9.02 -13.50
CA GLU A 57 7.90 8.01 -14.38
C GLU A 57 8.71 6.72 -14.39
N LYS A 58 10.05 6.82 -14.50
CA LYS A 58 10.94 5.65 -14.47
C LYS A 58 10.86 4.92 -13.13
N ILE A 59 11.01 5.65 -12.01
CA ILE A 59 10.95 5.06 -10.66
C ILE A 59 9.62 4.34 -10.46
N MET A 60 8.50 5.01 -10.73
CA MET A 60 7.17 4.43 -10.58
C MET A 60 6.98 3.19 -11.44
N LYS A 61 7.46 3.21 -12.70
CA LYS A 61 7.35 2.06 -13.60
C LYS A 61 8.13 0.86 -13.08
N TYR A 62 9.42 1.03 -12.76
CA TYR A 62 10.27 -0.08 -12.34
C TYR A 62 9.90 -0.60 -10.95
N LEU A 63 9.56 0.29 -10.02
CA LEU A 63 9.06 -0.06 -8.70
C LEU A 63 7.79 -0.92 -8.79
N ASN A 64 6.82 -0.50 -9.62
CA ASN A 64 5.58 -1.25 -9.79
C ASN A 64 5.81 -2.64 -10.42
N ILE A 65 6.68 -2.74 -11.42
CA ILE A 65 7.04 -4.04 -12.01
C ILE A 65 7.68 -4.95 -10.96
N LEU A 66 8.67 -4.44 -10.22
CA LEU A 66 9.38 -5.18 -9.18
C LEU A 66 8.42 -5.64 -8.06
N LEU A 67 7.61 -4.72 -7.54
CA LEU A 67 6.64 -5.03 -6.49
C LEU A 67 5.63 -6.07 -6.96
N SER A 68 5.07 -5.94 -8.17
CA SER A 68 4.15 -6.94 -8.71
C SER A 68 4.79 -8.32 -8.84
N PHE A 69 6.03 -8.37 -9.34
CA PHE A 69 6.77 -9.63 -9.50
C PHE A 69 6.99 -10.35 -8.16
N LEU A 70 7.25 -9.61 -7.09
CA LEU A 70 7.44 -10.18 -5.75
C LEU A 70 6.12 -10.48 -5.03
N LEU A 71 5.13 -9.60 -5.19
CA LEU A 71 3.89 -9.61 -4.41
C LEU A 71 2.92 -10.68 -4.88
N PHE A 72 2.72 -10.87 -6.18
CA PHE A 72 1.73 -11.83 -6.66
C PHE A 72 2.06 -13.30 -6.33
N PRO A 73 3.31 -13.77 -6.51
CA PRO A 73 3.69 -15.10 -6.02
C PRO A 73 3.50 -15.24 -4.51
N THR A 74 3.84 -14.21 -3.74
CA THR A 74 3.68 -14.21 -2.27
C THR A 74 2.21 -14.30 -1.85
N LEU A 75 1.32 -13.58 -2.54
CA LEU A 75 -0.11 -13.65 -2.33
C LEU A 75 -0.68 -15.03 -2.69
N LEU A 76 -0.30 -15.58 -3.85
CA LEU A 76 -0.76 -16.89 -4.31
C LEU A 76 -0.30 -18.02 -3.38
N LEU A 77 0.92 -17.94 -2.89
CA LEU A 77 1.52 -18.93 -1.98
C LEU A 77 1.24 -18.63 -0.51
N SER A 78 0.39 -17.64 -0.19
CA SER A 78 0.16 -17.19 1.19
C SER A 78 -0.28 -18.30 2.16
N PRO A 79 -1.14 -19.29 1.81
CA PRO A 79 -1.48 -20.37 2.74
C PRO A 79 -0.25 -21.23 3.10
N SER A 80 0.60 -21.53 2.12
CA SER A 80 1.82 -22.31 2.30
C SER A 80 2.86 -21.56 3.13
N ILE A 81 3.05 -20.27 2.84
CA ILE A 81 3.98 -19.39 3.57
C ILE A 81 3.54 -19.26 5.03
N ILE A 82 2.26 -18.97 5.28
CA ILE A 82 1.72 -18.81 6.63
C ILE A 82 1.84 -20.12 7.41
N LYS A 83 1.44 -21.25 6.79
CA LYS A 83 1.55 -22.57 7.43
C LYS A 83 2.99 -22.93 7.79
N LEU A 84 3.95 -22.61 6.92
CA LEU A 84 5.37 -22.95 7.11
C LEU A 84 6.01 -22.11 8.22
N ILE A 85 5.75 -20.81 8.25
CA ILE A 85 6.42 -19.87 9.16
C ILE A 85 5.70 -19.78 10.52
N TYR A 86 4.37 -19.73 10.52
CA TYR A 86 3.56 -19.47 11.72
C TYR A 86 2.76 -20.69 12.18
N GLY A 87 2.65 -21.73 11.36
CA GLY A 87 1.89 -22.94 11.67
C GLY A 87 0.43 -22.90 11.24
N LYS A 88 -0.25 -24.05 11.35
CA LYS A 88 -1.63 -24.24 10.87
C LYS A 88 -2.66 -23.36 11.59
N SER A 89 -2.42 -22.99 12.84
CA SER A 89 -3.31 -22.13 13.65
C SER A 89 -3.46 -20.70 13.08
N TYR A 90 -2.54 -20.27 12.20
CA TYR A 90 -2.57 -18.96 11.56
C TYR A 90 -3.19 -18.97 10.16
N LEU A 91 -3.64 -20.11 9.63
CA LEU A 91 -4.33 -20.17 8.34
C LEU A 91 -5.56 -19.25 8.22
N PRO A 92 -6.34 -18.96 9.30
CA PRO A 92 -7.41 -17.96 9.22
C PRO A 92 -6.92 -16.55 8.81
N ALA A 93 -5.64 -16.23 9.01
CA ALA A 93 -5.05 -14.94 8.65
C ALA A 93 -4.86 -14.76 7.12
N VAL A 94 -4.96 -15.82 6.31
CA VAL A 94 -4.72 -15.76 4.85
C VAL A 94 -5.56 -14.65 4.20
N LYS A 95 -6.84 -14.55 4.57
CA LYS A 95 -7.76 -13.57 3.98
C LYS A 95 -7.39 -12.13 4.32
N SER A 96 -7.06 -11.83 5.58
CA SER A 96 -6.58 -10.50 5.97
C SER A 96 -5.20 -10.20 5.38
N PHE A 97 -4.32 -11.20 5.31
CA PHE A 97 -3.00 -11.10 4.72
C PHE A 97 -3.05 -10.64 3.27
N ILE A 98 -3.97 -11.18 2.46
CA ILE A 98 -4.10 -10.82 1.05
C ILE A 98 -4.38 -9.32 0.87
N PHE A 99 -5.30 -8.76 1.65
CA PHE A 99 -5.62 -7.33 1.57
C PHE A 99 -4.53 -6.44 2.15
N ILE A 100 -3.95 -6.80 3.30
CA ILE A 100 -2.90 -6.00 3.93
C ILE A 100 -1.66 -5.98 3.04
N LEU A 101 -1.20 -7.14 2.58
CA LEU A 101 -0.04 -7.20 1.70
C LEU A 101 -0.34 -6.60 0.32
N GLY A 102 -1.55 -6.81 -0.23
CA GLY A 102 -2.00 -6.19 -1.46
C GLY A 102 -1.93 -4.66 -1.43
N ALA A 103 -2.06 -4.04 -0.25
CA ALA A 103 -1.99 -2.58 -0.08
C ALA A 103 -0.59 -2.02 -0.38
N THR A 104 0.44 -2.86 -0.50
CA THR A 104 1.81 -2.46 -0.81
C THR A 104 1.90 -1.63 -2.09
N ILE A 105 1.22 -2.05 -3.17
CA ILE A 105 1.27 -1.35 -4.45
C ILE A 105 0.69 0.06 -4.34
N PRO A 106 -0.56 0.28 -3.89
CA PRO A 106 -1.07 1.63 -3.70
C PRO A 106 -0.25 2.43 -2.68
N ALA A 107 0.19 1.83 -1.58
CA ALA A 107 1.02 2.52 -0.59
C ALA A 107 2.33 3.04 -1.19
N SER A 108 2.99 2.25 -2.05
CA SER A 108 4.25 2.62 -2.71
C SER A 108 4.14 3.90 -3.53
N ILE A 109 2.99 4.15 -4.15
CA ILE A 109 2.68 5.40 -4.86
C ILE A 109 2.72 6.58 -3.88
N GLY A 110 2.10 6.40 -2.72
CA GLY A 110 2.12 7.36 -1.62
C GLY A 110 3.53 7.68 -1.14
N TYR A 111 4.39 6.66 -0.99
CA TYR A 111 5.79 6.86 -0.61
C TYR A 111 6.56 7.71 -1.64
N ILE A 112 6.51 7.34 -2.92
CA ILE A 112 7.26 8.07 -3.96
C ILE A 112 6.84 9.53 -4.05
N PHE A 113 5.53 9.81 -4.02
CA PHE A 113 5.04 11.19 -3.99
C PHE A 113 5.33 11.90 -2.67
N GLY A 114 5.36 11.19 -1.55
CA GLY A 114 5.80 11.73 -0.26
C GLY A 114 7.23 12.28 -0.35
N TYR A 115 8.16 11.49 -0.89
CA TYR A 115 9.55 11.95 -1.08
C TYR A 115 9.67 13.11 -2.08
N TYR A 116 8.88 13.11 -3.15
CA TYR A 116 8.79 14.27 -4.05
C TYR A 116 8.31 15.54 -3.32
N LEU A 117 7.28 15.42 -2.48
CA LEU A 117 6.76 16.55 -1.71
C LEU A 117 7.79 17.07 -0.70
N THR A 118 8.53 16.17 -0.04
CA THR A 118 9.65 16.54 0.82
C THR A 118 10.73 17.30 0.04
N GLY A 119 11.17 16.76 -1.11
CA GLY A 119 12.20 17.40 -1.93
C GLY A 119 11.80 18.75 -2.51
N THR A 120 10.49 19.01 -2.67
CA THR A 120 9.96 20.31 -3.11
C THR A 120 9.51 21.23 -1.96
N GLY A 121 9.70 20.82 -0.70
CA GLY A 121 9.29 21.60 0.48
C GLY A 121 7.78 21.70 0.71
N LYS A 122 6.95 20.92 -0.01
CA LYS A 122 5.48 20.97 0.05
C LYS A 122 4.89 20.08 1.16
N MET A 123 5.46 20.16 2.37
CA MET A 123 5.11 19.27 3.48
C MET A 123 3.65 19.39 3.94
N TRP A 124 3.04 20.57 3.86
CA TRP A 124 1.62 20.74 4.19
C TRP A 124 0.69 19.92 3.29
N LEU A 125 1.05 19.79 2.02
CA LEU A 125 0.31 18.96 1.09
C LEU A 125 0.51 17.46 1.41
N ALA A 126 1.71 17.05 1.84
CA ALA A 126 1.95 15.69 2.31
C ALA A 126 1.09 15.39 3.57
N THR A 127 1.02 16.34 4.51
CA THR A 127 0.15 16.26 5.68
C THR A 127 -1.32 16.09 5.28
N PHE A 128 -1.80 16.86 4.29
CA PHE A 128 -3.17 16.73 3.80
C PHE A 128 -3.47 15.32 3.27
N PHE A 129 -2.61 14.76 2.41
CA PHE A 129 -2.81 13.40 1.89
C PHE A 129 -2.72 12.31 2.96
N ASN A 130 -1.88 12.50 3.98
CA ASN A 130 -1.80 11.58 5.11
C ASN A 130 -3.02 11.67 6.02
N ALA A 131 -3.51 12.89 6.29
CA ALA A 131 -4.75 13.10 7.04
C ALA A 131 -5.94 12.49 6.29
N PHE A 132 -6.02 12.71 4.98
CA PHE A 132 -7.02 12.10 4.11
C PHE A 132 -7.02 10.57 4.24
N TRP A 133 -5.86 9.93 4.04
CA TRP A 133 -5.70 8.49 4.23
C TRP A 133 -6.13 8.03 5.63
N PHE A 134 -5.70 8.75 6.67
CA PHE A 134 -5.99 8.42 8.07
C PHE A 134 -7.50 8.40 8.36
N PHE A 135 -8.25 9.40 7.88
CA PHE A 135 -9.70 9.45 8.07
C PHE A 135 -10.42 8.30 7.36
N PHE A 136 -10.04 7.97 6.12
CA PHE A 136 -10.59 6.80 5.43
C PHE A 136 -10.23 5.51 6.15
N PHE A 137 -8.98 5.36 6.58
CA PHE A 137 -8.51 4.20 7.29
C PHE A 137 -9.30 3.97 8.58
N ILE A 138 -9.42 5.00 9.44
CA ILE A 138 -10.20 4.90 10.67
C ILE A 138 -11.67 4.61 10.37
N GLY A 139 -12.30 5.35 9.46
CA GLY A 139 -13.71 5.17 9.14
C GLY A 139 -14.02 3.74 8.67
N LEU A 140 -13.21 3.21 7.76
CA LEU A 140 -13.41 1.88 7.18
C LEU A 140 -13.07 0.76 8.16
N VAL A 141 -11.95 0.85 8.89
CA VAL A 141 -11.60 -0.14 9.92
C VAL A 141 -12.67 -0.18 10.99
N PHE A 142 -13.13 0.98 11.48
CA PHE A 142 -14.17 0.99 12.50
C PHE A 142 -15.49 0.38 11.98
N SER A 143 -15.83 0.59 10.71
CA SER A 143 -17.06 0.06 10.12
C SER A 143 -16.99 -1.46 9.88
N TYR A 144 -15.86 -1.98 9.38
CA TYR A 144 -15.75 -3.38 8.96
C TYR A 144 -15.22 -4.34 10.03
N THR A 145 -14.37 -3.87 10.94
CA THR A 145 -13.75 -4.76 11.95
C THR A 145 -14.77 -5.44 12.85
N TYR A 146 -15.88 -4.78 13.19
CA TYR A 146 -16.91 -5.37 14.04
C TYR A 146 -17.49 -6.67 13.44
N LYS A 147 -17.74 -6.69 12.12
CA LYS A 147 -18.33 -7.85 11.44
C LYS A 147 -17.27 -8.85 10.98
N LEU A 148 -16.14 -8.36 10.48
CA LEU A 148 -15.16 -9.15 9.73
C LEU A 148 -13.82 -9.35 10.45
N GLY A 149 -13.63 -8.85 11.67
CA GLY A 149 -12.37 -9.01 12.41
C GLY A 149 -11.15 -8.45 11.65
N ALA A 150 -10.06 -9.21 11.60
CA ALA A 150 -8.83 -8.89 10.89
C ALA A 150 -9.03 -8.70 9.38
N LEU A 151 -9.96 -9.45 8.77
CA LEU A 151 -10.31 -9.26 7.36
C LEU A 151 -10.89 -7.86 7.13
N GLY A 152 -11.81 -7.43 7.99
CA GLY A 152 -12.39 -6.09 7.90
C GLY A 152 -11.35 -4.99 8.07
N ALA A 153 -10.41 -5.17 9.00
CA ALA A 153 -9.28 -4.26 9.17
C ALA A 153 -8.39 -4.23 7.92
N GLY A 154 -8.08 -5.40 7.34
CA GLY A 154 -7.29 -5.53 6.11
C GLY A 154 -7.95 -4.86 4.90
N ILE A 155 -9.26 -5.05 4.72
CA ILE A 155 -10.03 -4.38 3.65
C ILE A 155 -10.00 -2.86 3.85
N GLY A 156 -10.25 -2.38 5.08
CA GLY A 156 -10.21 -0.95 5.38
C GLY A 156 -8.84 -0.34 5.12
N PHE A 157 -7.77 -1.05 5.49
CA PHE A 157 -6.38 -0.67 5.23
C PHE A 157 -6.11 -0.58 3.73
N TYR A 158 -6.46 -1.61 2.96
CA TYR A 158 -6.28 -1.67 1.52
C TYR A 158 -7.01 -0.52 0.81
N VAL A 159 -8.30 -0.33 1.12
CA VAL A 159 -9.13 0.69 0.47
C VAL A 159 -8.62 2.09 0.82
N ALA A 160 -8.18 2.35 2.06
CA ALA A 160 -7.62 3.64 2.43
C ALA A 160 -6.38 3.99 1.60
N TYR A 161 -5.45 3.04 1.43
CA TYR A 161 -4.28 3.24 0.56
C TYR A 161 -4.66 3.37 -0.91
N LEU A 162 -5.63 2.58 -1.38
CA LEU A 162 -6.11 2.66 -2.77
C LEU A 162 -6.68 4.04 -3.08
N LEU A 163 -7.50 4.60 -2.18
CA LEU A 163 -8.03 5.95 -2.31
C LEU A 163 -6.91 6.98 -2.29
N GLN A 164 -6.01 6.91 -1.31
CA GLN A 164 -4.87 7.84 -1.24
C GLN A 164 -4.06 7.84 -2.53
N ALA A 165 -3.70 6.65 -3.03
CA ALA A 165 -2.95 6.49 -4.28
C ALA A 165 -3.70 7.05 -5.49
N PHE A 166 -5.00 6.77 -5.59
CA PHE A 166 -5.86 7.28 -6.65
C PHE A 166 -5.91 8.81 -6.66
N PHE A 167 -6.14 9.44 -5.51
CA PHE A 167 -6.18 10.91 -5.40
C PHE A 167 -4.81 11.54 -5.68
N MET A 168 -3.71 10.93 -5.23
CA MET A 168 -2.37 11.41 -5.55
C MET A 168 -2.07 11.32 -7.06
N LEU A 169 -2.42 10.21 -7.72
CA LEU A 169 -2.24 10.07 -9.17
C LEU A 169 -3.02 11.13 -9.97
N ILE A 170 -4.24 11.45 -9.52
CA ILE A 170 -5.05 12.52 -10.13
C ILE A 170 -4.39 13.88 -9.91
N TYR A 171 -4.00 14.18 -8.67
CA TYR A 171 -3.40 15.46 -8.31
C TYR A 171 -2.08 15.70 -9.06
N PHE A 172 -1.21 14.70 -9.12
CA PHE A 172 0.09 14.76 -9.78
C PHE A 172 0.06 14.34 -11.25
N ARG A 173 -1.11 14.29 -11.91
CA ARG A 173 -1.23 13.88 -13.33
C ARG A 173 -0.31 14.67 -14.26
N ASN A 174 -0.05 15.94 -13.97
CA ASN A 174 0.81 16.80 -14.79
C ASN A 174 2.30 16.43 -14.67
N LEU A 175 2.70 15.77 -13.57
CA LEU A 175 4.05 15.26 -13.34
C LEU A 175 4.26 13.87 -13.95
N MET A 176 3.17 13.18 -14.32
CA MET A 176 3.19 11.82 -14.86
C MET A 176 2.51 11.81 -16.22
N PRO A 177 3.24 12.05 -17.33
CA PRO A 177 2.67 12.06 -18.68
C PRO A 177 1.85 10.80 -19.00
N LYS A 178 2.28 9.65 -18.47
CA LYS A 178 1.61 8.36 -18.63
C LYS A 178 0.72 7.96 -17.44
N PHE A 179 0.17 8.90 -16.66
CA PHE A 179 -0.61 8.60 -15.45
C PHE A 179 -1.76 7.59 -15.68
N LYS A 180 -2.40 7.60 -16.86
CA LYS A 180 -3.46 6.64 -17.22
C LYS A 180 -2.98 5.18 -17.16
N ILE A 181 -1.72 4.91 -17.54
CA ILE A 181 -1.12 3.58 -17.45
C ILE A 181 -1.01 3.15 -15.99
N PHE A 182 -0.65 4.07 -15.10
CA PHE A 182 -0.54 3.80 -13.67
C PHE A 182 -1.90 3.57 -13.03
N ILE A 183 -2.95 4.30 -13.45
CA ILE A 183 -4.33 4.02 -13.03
C ILE A 183 -4.77 2.64 -13.51
N PHE A 184 -4.55 2.31 -14.79
CA PHE A 184 -4.88 0.99 -15.33
C PHE A 184 -4.15 -0.12 -14.58
N PHE A 185 -2.87 0.07 -14.30
CA PHE A 185 -2.07 -0.86 -13.51
C PHE A 185 -2.62 -1.03 -12.08
N LEU A 186 -3.01 0.06 -11.43
CA LEU A 186 -3.61 0.02 -10.09
C LEU A 186 -4.96 -0.73 -10.08
N ILE A 187 -5.78 -0.54 -11.12
CA ILE A 187 -7.03 -1.31 -11.29
C ILE A 187 -6.71 -2.78 -11.52
N PHE A 188 -5.75 -3.09 -12.41
CA PHE A 188 -5.34 -4.46 -12.70
C PHE A 188 -4.84 -5.18 -11.44
N THR A 189 -3.98 -4.55 -10.65
CA THR A 189 -3.47 -5.14 -9.40
C THR A 189 -4.60 -5.34 -8.39
N THR A 190 -5.56 -4.42 -8.32
CA THR A 190 -6.76 -4.56 -7.49
C THR A 190 -7.61 -5.77 -7.90
N LEU A 191 -7.87 -5.91 -9.20
CA LEU A 191 -8.62 -7.06 -9.73
C LEU A 191 -7.89 -8.38 -9.45
N LEU A 192 -6.56 -8.38 -9.58
CA LEU A 192 -5.76 -9.57 -9.31
C LEU A 192 -5.74 -9.93 -7.81
N THR A 193 -5.64 -8.95 -6.91
CA THR A 193 -5.81 -9.19 -5.46
C THR A 193 -7.19 -9.76 -5.14
N MET A 194 -8.25 -9.22 -5.74
CA MET A 194 -9.61 -9.74 -5.56
C MET A 194 -9.79 -11.15 -6.13
N LEU A 195 -9.14 -11.47 -7.27
CA LEU A 195 -9.15 -12.79 -7.86
C LEU A 195 -8.46 -13.81 -6.93
N ILE A 196 -7.27 -13.48 -6.43
CA ILE A 196 -6.54 -14.34 -5.49
C ILE A 196 -7.36 -14.57 -4.21
N PHE A 197 -8.00 -13.52 -3.68
CA PHE A 197 -8.90 -13.65 -2.53
C PHE A 197 -10.09 -14.59 -2.79
N LYS A 198 -10.60 -14.67 -4.02
CA LYS A 198 -11.67 -15.63 -4.36
C LYS A 198 -11.17 -17.07 -4.51
N LEU A 199 -9.90 -17.25 -4.88
CA LEU A 199 -9.28 -18.57 -5.07
C LEU A 199 -8.86 -19.23 -3.75
N LEU A 200 -8.65 -18.46 -2.68
CA LEU A 200 -8.11 -18.89 -1.39
C LEU A 200 -9.12 -18.74 -0.24
#